data_AF-A0A1E5ST92-F1
#
_entry.id   AF-A0A1E5ST92-F1
#
_cell.length_a   1.000
_cell.length_b   1.000
_cell.length_c   1.000
_cell.angle_alpha   90.00
_cell.angle_beta   90.00
_cell.angle_gamma   90.00
#
_symmetry.space_group_name_H-M   'P 1'
#
loop_
_entity.id
_entity.type
_entity.pdbx_description
1 polymer ?
#
loop_
_entity_poly.entity_id
_entity_poly.type
_entity_poly.pdbx_seq_one_letter_code
_entity_poly.pdbx_strand_id
1 'polypeptide(L)'
;MFEDYANRIEWHEDDFNQEAKAFIVLNNKGECESENCGEKTFIKNKSTDQTIRVVVKTAFSIPNTLPYIANQFILTPGEEVYLTCTEFCINDESYTLDQSIVVAAFVTD
;
A
#
# COMPACT_ATOMS: atom_id res chain seq x y z
N MET A 1 -10.99 -6.54 27.63
CA MET A 1 -11.60 -6.91 26.35
C MET A 1 -10.49 -7.64 25.61
N PHE A 2 -10.62 -8.96 25.42
CA PHE A 2 -9.54 -9.78 24.86
C PHE A 2 -9.37 -9.41 23.39
N GLU A 3 -8.19 -8.89 23.05
CA GLU A 3 -7.81 -8.56 21.68
C GLU A 3 -7.73 -9.85 20.87
N ASP A 4 -8.38 -9.83 19.70
CA ASP A 4 -8.50 -10.96 18.78
C ASP A 4 -7.17 -11.16 18.04
N TYR A 5 -6.18 -11.76 18.72
CA TYR A 5 -4.85 -12.04 18.15
C TYR A 5 -4.86 -13.12 17.07
N ALA A 6 -5.99 -13.80 16.82
CA ALA A 6 -6.05 -14.96 15.94
C ALA A 6 -5.73 -14.65 14.46
N ASN A 7 -5.89 -13.39 14.04
CA ASN A 7 -5.67 -12.96 12.65
C ASN A 7 -4.56 -11.89 12.51
N ARG A 8 -3.73 -11.70 13.54
CA ARG A 8 -2.66 -10.70 13.50
C ARG A 8 -1.49 -11.23 12.67
N ILE A 9 -1.22 -10.60 11.54
CA ILE A 9 0.07 -10.75 10.85
C ILE A 9 1.01 -9.71 11.45
N GLU A 10 1.92 -10.18 12.30
CA GLU A 10 3.01 -9.39 12.88
C GLU A 10 4.23 -9.53 11.98
N TRP A 11 4.81 -8.39 11.61
CA TRP A 11 6.04 -8.30 10.81
C TRP A 11 7.11 -7.68 11.70
N HIS A 12 8.24 -8.36 11.88
CA HIS A 12 9.38 -7.84 12.63
C HIS A 12 10.34 -7.10 11.70
N GLU A 13 11.14 -6.16 12.23
CA GLU A 13 12.08 -5.34 11.45
C GLU A 13 13.00 -6.17 10.53
N ASP A 14 13.36 -7.38 10.95
CA ASP A 14 14.18 -8.34 10.20
C ASP A 14 13.43 -9.00 9.02
N ASP A 15 12.09 -8.99 9.02
CA ASP A 15 11.24 -9.50 7.93
C ASP A 15 11.07 -8.48 6.80
N PHE A 16 11.44 -7.21 7.03
CA PHE A 16 11.34 -6.15 6.03
C PHE A 16 12.56 -6.16 5.11
N ASN A 17 12.66 -7.19 4.28
CA ASN A 17 13.52 -7.12 3.11
C ASN A 17 13.06 -5.95 2.22
N GLN A 18 13.94 -4.97 2.05
CA GLN A 18 13.74 -3.77 1.24
C GLN A 18 14.71 -3.70 0.05
N GLU A 19 15.42 -4.79 -0.27
CA GLU A 19 16.41 -4.83 -1.35
C GLU A 19 15.82 -4.43 -2.70
N ALA A 20 14.53 -4.71 -2.91
CA ALA A 20 13.82 -4.42 -4.15
C ALA A 20 13.10 -3.06 -4.13
N LYS A 21 13.21 -2.28 -3.05
CA LYS A 21 12.47 -1.01 -2.89
C LYS A 21 12.79 0.02 -3.97
N ALA A 22 14.05 0.06 -4.43
CA ALA A 22 14.48 0.96 -5.51
C ALA A 22 13.76 0.70 -6.84
N PHE A 23 13.17 -0.49 -7.02
CA PHE A 23 12.44 -0.88 -8.21
C PHE A 23 10.93 -0.65 -8.09
N ILE A 24 10.43 -0.21 -6.93
CA ILE A 24 9.01 0.07 -6.73
C ILE A 24 8.78 1.56 -6.73
N VAL A 25 7.75 2.00 -7.46
CA VAL A 25 7.33 3.39 -7.46
C VAL A 25 5.83 3.48 -7.24
N LEU A 26 5.45 4.46 -6.43
CA LEU A 26 4.08 4.93 -6.29
C LEU A 26 3.88 6.13 -7.22
N ASN A 27 2.88 6.04 -8.10
CA ASN A 27 2.53 7.12 -9.02
C ASN A 27 1.06 7.51 -8.80
N ASN A 28 0.81 8.81 -8.71
CA ASN A 28 -0.55 9.34 -8.69
C ASN A 28 -0.94 9.75 -10.11
N LYS A 29 -2.09 9.30 -10.58
CA LYS A 29 -2.62 9.69 -11.89
C LYS A 29 -4.12 9.50 -12.00
N GLY A 30 -4.79 10.50 -12.54
CA GLY A 30 -6.23 10.48 -12.76
C GLY A 30 -7.01 10.61 -11.45
N GLU A 31 -8.26 11.03 -11.58
CA GLU A 31 -9.12 11.31 -10.43
C GLU A 31 -9.81 10.03 -9.93
N CYS A 32 -10.00 9.97 -8.62
CA CYS A 32 -10.88 9.00 -8.00
C CYS A 32 -12.36 9.36 -8.22
N GLU A 33 -13.21 8.35 -8.32
CA GLU A 33 -14.64 8.52 -8.53
C GLU A 33 -15.39 8.25 -7.21
N SER A 34 -16.53 8.92 -7.02
CA SER A 34 -17.48 8.69 -5.91
C SER A 34 -16.94 9.08 -4.53
N GLU A 35 -17.23 8.28 -3.49
CA GLU A 35 -16.87 8.48 -2.06
C GLU A 35 -15.34 8.47 -1.79
N ASN A 36 -14.53 8.09 -2.78
CA ASN A 36 -13.08 8.26 -2.73
C ASN A 36 -12.68 9.45 -3.60
N CYS A 37 -11.84 10.34 -3.06
CA CYS A 37 -11.49 11.59 -3.70
C CYS A 37 -9.97 11.75 -3.87
N GLY A 38 -9.56 12.84 -4.52
CA GLY A 38 -8.15 13.06 -4.89
C GLY A 38 -7.72 12.20 -6.08
N GLU A 39 -6.44 11.83 -6.10
CA GLU A 39 -5.82 11.12 -7.22
C GLU A 39 -5.74 9.61 -6.97
N LYS A 40 -5.87 8.81 -8.03
CA LYS A 40 -5.62 7.36 -7.96
C LYS A 40 -4.12 7.12 -7.79
N THR A 41 -3.74 6.40 -6.75
CA THR A 41 -2.38 5.93 -6.48
C THR A 41 -2.19 4.54 -7.08
N PHE A 42 -1.13 4.36 -7.86
CA PHE A 42 -0.73 3.10 -8.46
C PHE A 42 0.64 2.68 -7.95
N ILE A 43 0.83 1.38 -7.76
CA ILE A 43 2.12 0.78 -7.49
C ILE A 43 2.67 0.13 -8.76
N LYS A 44 3.93 0.41 -9.09
CA LYS A 44 4.60 -0.15 -10.28
C LYS A 44 5.90 -0.84 -9.93
N ASN A 45 6.09 -2.04 -10.47
CA ASN A 45 7.38 -2.71 -10.55
C ASN A 45 8.15 -2.19 -11.79
N LYS A 46 9.27 -1.52 -11.57
CA LYS A 46 10.19 -1.03 -12.62
C LYS A 46 11.26 -2.03 -13.02
N SER A 47 11.39 -3.15 -12.32
CA SER A 47 12.27 -4.25 -12.75
C SER A 47 11.81 -4.81 -14.09
N THR A 48 12.77 -5.21 -14.92
CA THR A 48 12.53 -5.78 -16.25
C THR A 48 12.49 -7.30 -16.25
N ASP A 49 12.94 -7.93 -15.18
CA ASP A 49 13.18 -9.37 -15.11
C ASP A 49 12.87 -10.00 -13.74
N GLN A 50 12.60 -9.21 -12.70
CA GLN A 50 12.33 -9.71 -11.36
C GLN A 50 10.88 -9.47 -10.93
N THR A 51 10.25 -10.51 -10.39
CA THR A 51 8.97 -10.40 -9.66
C THR A 51 9.25 -9.91 -8.25
N ILE A 52 8.45 -8.95 -7.76
CA ILE A 52 8.65 -8.32 -6.45
C ILE A 52 7.41 -8.48 -5.59
N ARG A 53 7.59 -8.97 -4.36
CA ARG A 53 6.57 -8.89 -3.31
C ARG A 53 6.68 -7.53 -2.64
N VAL A 54 5.57 -6.80 -2.58
CA VAL A 54 5.50 -5.48 -1.94
C VAL A 54 4.41 -5.46 -0.90
N VAL A 55 4.71 -4.85 0.25
CA VAL A 55 3.69 -4.47 1.24
C VAL A 55 3.66 -2.95 1.34
N VAL A 56 2.48 -2.38 1.12
CA VAL A 56 2.23 -0.95 1.25
C VAL A 56 1.34 -0.70 2.46
N LYS A 57 1.81 0.14 3.37
CA LYS A 57 1.03 0.67 4.49
C LYS A 57 0.41 1.99 4.06
N THR A 58 -0.90 2.09 4.18
CA THR A 58 -1.68 3.33 3.99
C THR A 58 -2.17 3.78 5.35
N ALA A 59 -1.59 4.85 5.90
CA ALA A 59 -2.02 5.43 7.16
C ALA A 59 -3.07 6.54 6.94
N PHE A 60 -4.01 6.68 7.85
CA PHE A 60 -5.07 7.70 7.79
C PHE A 60 -5.62 8.00 9.19
N SER A 61 -6.24 9.17 9.34
CA SER A 61 -6.75 9.67 10.63
C SER A 61 -8.26 9.83 10.62
N ILE A 62 -8.99 8.73 10.43
CA ILE A 62 -10.46 8.71 10.52
C ILE A 62 -10.87 8.38 11.97
N PRO A 63 -11.74 9.17 12.60
CA PRO A 63 -12.22 8.89 13.96
C PRO A 63 -12.79 7.47 14.11
N ASN A 64 -12.49 6.81 15.22
CA ASN A 64 -13.00 5.48 15.58
C ASN A 64 -12.68 4.33 14.60
N THR A 65 -11.68 4.50 13.73
CA THR A 65 -11.22 3.47 12.78
C THR A 65 -9.77 3.09 13.08
N LEU A 66 -9.34 1.88 12.68
CA LEU A 66 -7.92 1.52 12.70
C LEU A 66 -7.13 2.51 11.82
N PRO A 67 -5.99 3.03 12.28
CA PRO A 67 -5.34 4.17 11.63
C PRO A 67 -4.52 3.79 10.38
N TYR A 68 -4.66 2.55 9.89
CA TYR A 68 -3.97 2.11 8.68
C TYR A 68 -4.61 0.87 8.06
N ILE A 69 -4.31 0.68 6.78
CA ILE A 69 -4.51 -0.57 6.03
C ILE A 69 -3.14 -0.99 5.48
N ALA A 70 -2.85 -2.28 5.49
CA ALA A 70 -1.68 -2.85 4.82
C ALA A 70 -2.13 -3.72 3.66
N ASN A 71 -1.63 -3.44 2.46
CA ASN A 71 -1.91 -4.22 1.25
C ASN A 71 -0.64 -4.93 0.79
N GLN A 72 -0.75 -6.23 0.48
CA GLN A 72 0.34 -7.01 -0.11
C GLN A 72 0.06 -7.28 -1.58
N PHE A 73 1.08 -7.09 -2.42
CA PHE A 73 1.06 -7.36 -3.86
C PHE A 73 2.23 -8.27 -4.25
N ILE A 74 2.04 -9.06 -5.29
CA ILE A 74 3.12 -9.73 -6.02
C ILE A 74 3.07 -9.15 -7.43
N LEU A 75 4.10 -8.39 -7.80
CA LEU A 75 4.16 -7.63 -9.03
C LEU A 75 5.16 -8.26 -9.98
N THR A 76 4.67 -8.77 -11.11
CA THR A 76 5.50 -9.23 -12.22
C THR A 76 6.29 -8.07 -12.86
N PRO A 77 7.36 -8.33 -13.64
CA PRO A 77 8.15 -7.28 -14.25
C PRO A 77 7.31 -6.29 -15.08
N GLY A 78 7.48 -5.00 -14.81
CA GLY A 78 6.74 -3.92 -15.48
C GLY A 78 5.29 -3.72 -15.04
N GLU A 79 4.75 -4.60 -14.19
CA GLU A 79 3.35 -4.57 -13.75
C GLU A 79 3.04 -3.31 -12.95
N GLU A 80 1.84 -2.77 -13.17
CA GLU A 80 1.30 -1.63 -12.46
C GLU A 80 -0.13 -1.94 -11.99
N VAL A 81 -0.39 -1.75 -10.70
CA VAL A 81 -1.66 -2.08 -10.06
C VAL A 81 -2.20 -0.87 -9.31
N TYR A 82 -3.53 -0.70 -9.34
CA TYR A 82 -4.20 0.32 -8.53
C TYR A 82 -4.12 -0.05 -7.04
N LEU A 83 -3.63 0.88 -6.22
CA LEU A 83 -3.52 0.69 -4.78
C LEU A 83 -4.75 1.26 -4.06
N THR A 84 -4.95 2.57 -4.17
CA THR A 84 -5.99 3.33 -3.44
C THR A 84 -6.01 4.78 -3.96
N CYS A 85 -6.83 5.64 -3.38
CA CYS A 85 -6.83 7.07 -3.65
C CYS A 85 -5.86 7.82 -2.73
N THR A 86 -5.55 9.08 -3.03
CA THR A 86 -4.79 9.92 -2.09
C THR A 86 -5.65 10.37 -0.91
N GLU A 87 -6.98 10.32 -1.03
CA GLU A 87 -7.92 10.81 -0.01
C GLU A 87 -9.19 9.95 0.09
N PHE A 88 -9.77 9.89 1.29
CA PHE A 88 -11.16 9.47 1.50
C PHE A 88 -12.04 10.69 1.73
N CYS A 89 -13.22 10.75 1.11
CA CYS A 89 -14.18 11.82 1.32
C CYS A 89 -15.42 11.27 2.04
N ILE A 90 -15.58 11.62 3.30
CA ILE A 90 -16.68 11.14 4.17
C ILE A 90 -17.40 12.36 4.74
N ASN A 91 -18.69 12.50 4.47
CA ASN A 91 -19.53 13.60 4.99
C ASN A 91 -18.92 15.00 4.74
N ASP A 92 -18.46 15.27 3.52
CA ASP A 92 -17.80 16.52 3.11
C ASP A 92 -16.44 16.81 3.78
N GLU A 93 -15.89 15.87 4.55
CA GLU A 93 -14.53 15.94 5.09
C GLU A 93 -13.58 15.06 4.25
N SER A 94 -12.39 15.60 3.97
CA SER A 94 -11.31 14.86 3.30
C SER A 94 -10.29 14.35 4.32
N TYR A 95 -9.91 13.09 4.15
CA TYR A 95 -8.91 12.40 4.96
C TYR A 95 -7.76 11.94 4.08
N THR A 96 -6.59 12.55 4.25
CA THR A 96 -5.39 12.17 3.50
C THR A 96 -4.94 10.75 3.85
N LEU A 97 -4.59 10.01 2.80
CA LEU A 97 -4.02 8.68 2.86
C LEU A 97 -2.51 8.79 2.64
N ASP A 98 -1.73 8.42 3.66
CA ASP A 98 -0.27 8.43 3.61
C ASP A 98 0.24 7.03 3.28
N GLN A 99 0.69 6.83 2.03
CA GLN A 99 1.15 5.54 1.54
C GLN A 99 2.68 5.42 1.67
N SER A 100 3.13 4.33 2.28
CA SER A 100 4.54 4.00 2.43
C SER A 100 4.81 2.53 2.11
N ILE A 101 5.87 2.29 1.33
CA ILE A 101 6.36 0.94 1.08
C ILE A 101 7.14 0.48 2.31
N VAL A 102 6.64 -0.57 2.96
CA VAL A 102 7.26 -1.14 4.15
C VAL A 102 8.09 -2.38 3.82
N VAL A 103 7.62 -3.25 2.92
CA VAL A 103 8.37 -4.42 2.40
C VAL A 103 8.50 -4.29 0.89
N ALA A 104 9.68 -4.60 0.34
CA ALA A 104 9.88 -4.80 -1.09
C ALA A 104 11.02 -5.81 -1.31
N ALA A 105 10.66 -7.04 -1.67
CA ALA A 105 11.60 -8.16 -1.77
C ALA A 105 11.45 -8.87 -3.11
N PHE A 106 12.56 -9.34 -3.69
CA PHE A 106 12.49 -10.20 -4.86
C PHE A 106 11.85 -11.53 -4.47
N VAL A 107 10.97 -12.04 -5.34
CA VAL A 107 10.42 -13.38 -5.17
C VAL A 107 11.42 -14.36 -5.77
N THR A 108 12.16 -15.05 -4.91
CA THR A 108 12.98 -16.20 -5.30
C THR A 108 12.11 -17.45 -5.33
N ASP A 109 12.20 -18.22 -6.41
CA ASP A 109 11.59 -19.56 -6.51
C ASP A 109 12.10 -20.52 -5.42
#